data_AF-M7SNE3-F1
#
_entry.id   AF-M7SNE3-F1
#
_cell.length_a   1.000
_cell.length_b   1.000
_cell.length_c   1.000
_cell.angle_alpha   90.00
_cell.angle_beta   90.00
_cell.angle_gamma   90.00
#
_symmetry.space_group_name_H-M   'P 1'
#
loop_
_entity.id
_entity.type
_entity.pdbx_description
1 polymer ?
#
loop_
_entity_poly.entity_id
_entity_poly.type
_entity_poly.pdbx_seq_one_letter_code
_entity_poly.pdbx_strand_id
1 'polypeptide(L)'
;MGQHVFHNPQKHRIIFVEGITDHCYLSAFKLYFNKHNPQFKDNPIPFTFLPISGLKKDSKHMKETIQKLCELDNHPIVLTDDDRKCDSDQNATSERFKKANKYLGNPITILQLSDCDRHFKQIEDCFSTNDRKKYAGNKRMELSMAFKTTLLYSEQNAITEETKKNFLKLFEWIKKECNNPTIKKGYIKI
;
A
#
# COMPACT_ATOMS: atom_id res chain seq x y z
N MET A 1 -27.20 -9.63 -15.06
CA MET A 1 -26.20 -10.66 -14.70
C MET A 1 -25.41 -10.12 -13.53
N GLY A 2 -25.61 -10.66 -12.33
CA GLY A 2 -24.80 -10.26 -11.17
C GLY A 2 -23.39 -10.81 -11.33
N GLN A 3 -22.41 -9.94 -11.57
CA GLN A 3 -21.01 -10.34 -11.48
C GLN A 3 -20.68 -10.58 -10.01
N HIS A 4 -20.71 -11.83 -9.58
CA HIS A 4 -20.10 -12.22 -8.32
C HIS A 4 -18.58 -12.09 -8.47
N VAL A 5 -17.99 -11.10 -7.80
CA VAL A 5 -16.53 -10.93 -7.75
C VAL A 5 -15.99 -11.82 -6.64
N PHE A 6 -15.55 -13.02 -7.00
CA PHE A 6 -14.88 -13.92 -6.05
C PHE A 6 -13.43 -13.49 -5.85
N HIS A 7 -13.06 -13.12 -4.62
CA HIS A 7 -11.67 -12.89 -4.24
C HIS A 7 -10.99 -14.23 -4.02
N ASN A 8 -10.02 -14.60 -4.86
CA ASN A 8 -9.15 -15.74 -4.59
C ASN A 8 -7.85 -15.24 -3.94
N PRO A 9 -7.67 -15.38 -2.61
CA PRO A 9 -6.50 -14.88 -1.89
C PRO A 9 -5.17 -15.52 -2.31
N GLN A 10 -5.20 -16.64 -3.05
CA GLN A 10 -4.00 -17.24 -3.65
C GLN A 10 -3.60 -16.59 -4.98
N LYS A 11 -4.54 -15.92 -5.66
CA LYS A 11 -4.31 -15.24 -6.96
C LYS A 11 -4.34 -13.72 -6.85
N HIS A 12 -4.97 -13.18 -5.80
CA HIS A 12 -5.13 -11.76 -5.57
C HIS A 12 -4.98 -11.46 -4.08
N ARG A 13 -4.10 -10.55 -3.67
CA ARG A 13 -3.87 -10.22 -2.25
C ARG A 13 -4.52 -8.89 -1.86
N ILE A 14 -4.92 -8.75 -0.61
CA ILE A 14 -5.29 -7.45 -0.03
C ILE A 14 -4.06 -6.89 0.67
N ILE A 15 -3.69 -5.65 0.34
CA ILE A 15 -2.64 -4.89 1.01
C ILE A 15 -3.32 -3.73 1.73
N PHE A 16 -3.24 -3.74 3.05
CA PHE A 16 -3.78 -2.67 3.88
C PHE A 16 -2.80 -1.49 3.90
N VAL A 17 -3.33 -0.28 3.78
CA VAL A 17 -2.53 0.97 3.75
C VAL A 17 -3.05 1.93 4.81
N GLU A 18 -2.16 2.73 5.40
CA GLU A 18 -2.50 3.58 6.54
C GLU A 18 -3.60 4.58 6.20
N GLY A 19 -3.45 5.35 5.12
CA GLY A 19 -4.33 6.46 4.77
C GLY A 19 -5.23 6.24 3.56
N ILE A 20 -6.32 7.03 3.51
CA ILE A 20 -7.16 7.15 2.32
C ILE A 20 -6.38 7.77 1.14
N THR A 21 -5.44 8.67 1.43
CA THR A 21 -4.58 9.30 0.41
C THR A 21 -3.68 8.26 -0.25
N ASP A 22 -3.03 7.40 0.54
CA ASP A 22 -2.20 6.29 0.04
C ASP A 22 -3.01 5.37 -0.85
N HIS A 23 -4.20 4.99 -0.38
CA HIS A 23 -5.14 4.18 -1.16
C HIS A 23 -5.46 4.84 -2.51
N CYS A 24 -5.70 6.15 -2.54
CA CYS A 24 -5.99 6.87 -3.78
C CYS A 24 -4.81 6.84 -4.76
N TYR A 25 -3.59 7.15 -4.31
CA TYR A 25 -2.40 7.16 -5.17
C TYR A 25 -2.09 5.76 -5.70
N LEU A 26 -2.02 4.78 -4.81
CA LEU A 26 -1.68 3.40 -5.15
C LEU A 26 -2.75 2.78 -6.06
N SER A 27 -4.04 3.00 -5.79
CA SER A 27 -5.11 2.49 -6.65
C SER A 27 -5.09 3.14 -8.04
N ALA A 28 -4.77 4.43 -8.14
CA ALA A 28 -4.63 5.10 -9.42
C ALA A 28 -3.45 4.53 -10.24
N PHE A 29 -2.28 4.36 -9.64
CA PHE A 29 -1.12 3.75 -10.31
C PHE A 29 -1.35 2.29 -10.71
N LYS A 30 -2.04 1.51 -9.87
CA LYS A 30 -2.43 0.14 -10.22
C LYS A 30 -3.24 0.11 -11.53
N LEU A 31 -4.27 0.95 -11.61
CA LEU A 31 -5.13 1.06 -12.79
C LEU A 31 -4.34 1.54 -14.00
N TYR A 32 -3.48 2.55 -13.82
CA TYR A 32 -2.61 3.06 -14.87
C TYR A 32 -1.70 1.97 -15.45
N PHE A 33 -0.96 1.25 -14.60
CA PHE A 33 -0.05 0.20 -15.06
C PHE A 33 -0.77 -0.98 -15.72
N ASN A 34 -1.91 -1.42 -15.17
CA ASN A 34 -2.71 -2.47 -15.79
C ASN A 34 -3.21 -2.08 -17.20
N LYS A 35 -3.47 -0.79 -17.45
CA LYS A 35 -3.97 -0.30 -18.74
C LYS A 35 -2.84 0.00 -19.73
N HIS A 36 -1.74 0.60 -19.27
CA HIS A 36 -0.73 1.21 -20.15
C HIS A 36 0.59 0.47 -20.20
N ASN A 37 0.92 -0.37 -19.22
CA ASN A 37 2.18 -1.11 -19.22
C ASN A 37 1.94 -2.52 -19.80
N PRO A 38 2.56 -2.86 -20.95
CA PRO A 38 2.38 -4.17 -21.60
C PRO A 38 2.64 -5.36 -20.67
N GLN A 39 3.53 -5.20 -19.68
CA GLN A 39 3.86 -6.26 -18.73
C GLN A 39 2.67 -6.73 -17.87
N PHE A 40 1.63 -5.90 -17.75
CA PHE A 40 0.45 -6.18 -16.92
C PHE A 40 -0.84 -6.36 -17.71
N LYS A 41 -0.79 -6.32 -19.05
CA LYS A 41 -1.98 -6.44 -19.90
C LYS A 41 -2.67 -7.80 -19.75
N ASP A 42 -1.88 -8.87 -19.81
CA ASP A 42 -2.36 -10.25 -19.70
C ASP A 42 -2.23 -10.82 -18.28
N ASN A 43 -1.43 -10.17 -17.43
CA ASN A 43 -1.22 -10.56 -16.04
C ASN A 43 -1.29 -9.33 -15.12
N PRO A 44 -2.51 -8.86 -14.81
CA PRO A 44 -2.70 -7.64 -14.04
C PRO A 44 -2.09 -7.77 -12.64
N ILE A 45 -1.76 -6.62 -12.05
CA ILE A 45 -1.21 -6.55 -10.69
C ILE A 45 -2.11 -7.32 -9.70
N PRO A 46 -1.61 -8.39 -9.06
CA PRO A 46 -2.42 -9.37 -8.34
C PRO A 46 -2.67 -8.94 -6.89
N PHE A 47 -2.87 -7.65 -6.64
CA PHE A 47 -3.23 -7.16 -5.32
C PHE A 47 -4.06 -5.88 -5.37
N THR A 48 -4.82 -5.62 -4.32
CA THR A 48 -5.61 -4.41 -4.14
C THR A 48 -5.26 -3.73 -2.83
N PHE A 49 -5.45 -2.41 -2.78
CA PHE A 49 -5.17 -1.62 -1.60
C PHE A 49 -6.46 -1.32 -0.86
N LEU A 50 -6.49 -1.53 0.46
CA LEU A 50 -7.61 -1.11 1.31
C LEU A 50 -7.12 -0.19 2.44
N PRO A 51 -7.71 0.99 2.63
CA PRO A 51 -7.30 1.90 3.70
C PRO A 51 -7.79 1.38 5.06
N ILE A 52 -6.99 1.56 6.11
CA ILE A 52 -7.36 1.20 7.49
C ILE A 52 -7.67 2.42 8.38
N SER A 53 -7.92 3.58 7.74
CA SER A 53 -8.29 4.85 8.40
C SER A 53 -7.29 5.31 9.47
N GLY A 54 -6.00 5.10 9.20
CA GLY A 54 -4.87 5.44 10.05
C GLY A 54 -4.60 4.39 11.13
N LEU A 55 -3.33 4.24 11.48
CA LEU A 55 -2.96 3.51 12.69
C LEU A 55 -3.30 4.40 13.90
N LYS A 56 -4.18 3.94 14.79
CA LYS A 56 -4.60 4.72 15.97
C LYS A 56 -3.45 4.83 16.98
N LYS A 57 -3.32 5.96 17.67
CA LYS A 57 -2.20 6.23 18.62
C LYS A 57 -2.17 5.32 19.86
N ASP A 58 -3.31 4.78 20.25
CA ASP A 58 -3.48 4.00 21.48
C ASP A 58 -3.26 2.48 21.27
N SER A 59 -2.65 1.83 22.27
CA SER A 59 -2.24 0.42 22.19
C SER A 59 -3.41 -0.56 22.16
N LYS A 60 -4.53 -0.27 22.82
CA LYS A 60 -5.73 -1.13 22.80
C LYS A 60 -6.33 -1.13 21.40
N HIS A 61 -6.44 0.06 20.81
CA HIS A 61 -6.92 0.22 19.46
C HIS A 61 -6.02 -0.45 18.41
N MET A 62 -4.70 -0.42 18.58
CA MET A 62 -3.80 -1.16 17.68
C MET A 62 -4.04 -2.67 17.73
N LYS A 63 -4.24 -3.24 18.93
CA LYS A 63 -4.57 -4.67 19.08
C LYS A 63 -5.90 -5.00 18.41
N GLU A 64 -6.93 -4.17 18.62
CA GLU A 64 -8.23 -4.31 17.95
C GLU A 64 -8.10 -4.23 16.42
N THR A 65 -7.29 -3.30 15.89
CA THR A 65 -7.00 -3.22 14.45
C THR A 65 -6.34 -4.50 13.96
N ILE A 66 -5.34 -5.03 14.69
CA ILE A 66 -4.66 -6.28 14.30
C ILE A 66 -5.65 -7.45 14.26
N GLN A 67 -6.50 -7.58 15.27
CA GLN A 67 -7.51 -8.63 15.33
C GLN A 67 -8.50 -8.53 14.17
N LYS A 68 -9.04 -7.34 13.90
CA LYS A 68 -9.94 -7.10 12.76
C LYS A 68 -9.28 -7.42 11.41
N LEU A 69 -7.99 -7.11 11.26
CA LEU A 69 -7.25 -7.48 10.04
C LEU A 69 -7.14 -8.99 9.88
N CYS A 70 -6.95 -9.73 10.98
CA CYS A 70 -6.92 -11.20 10.98
C CYS A 70 -8.29 -11.84 10.77
N GLU A 71 -9.38 -11.14 11.13
CA GLU A 71 -10.76 -11.57 10.81
C GLU A 71 -11.08 -11.39 9.31
N LEU A 72 -10.50 -10.37 8.68
CA LEU A 72 -10.73 -10.04 7.27
C LEU A 72 -9.86 -10.84 6.30
N ASP A 73 -8.63 -11.17 6.69
CA ASP A 73 -7.68 -11.94 5.89
C ASP A 73 -6.88 -12.89 6.78
N ASN A 74 -6.69 -14.14 6.35
CA ASN A 74 -5.95 -15.16 7.11
C ASN A 74 -4.45 -14.83 7.25
N HIS A 75 -3.91 -14.01 6.35
CA HIS A 75 -2.50 -13.59 6.33
C HIS A 75 -2.43 -12.11 5.93
N PRO A 76 -2.92 -11.19 6.78
CA PRO A 76 -3.04 -9.79 6.42
C PRO A 76 -1.65 -9.19 6.15
N ILE A 77 -1.57 -8.33 5.14
CA ILE A 77 -0.36 -7.59 4.77
C ILE A 77 -0.64 -6.11 4.94
N VAL A 78 0.18 -5.41 5.71
CA VAL A 78 0.08 -3.96 5.92
C VAL A 78 1.32 -3.29 5.34
N LEU A 79 1.11 -2.33 4.44
CA LEU A 79 2.15 -1.42 3.96
C LEU A 79 2.20 -0.19 4.87
N THR A 80 3.32 0.04 5.52
CA THR A 80 3.52 1.12 6.49
C THR A 80 4.56 2.13 6.04
N ASP A 81 4.38 3.36 6.50
CA ASP A 81 5.39 4.42 6.38
C ASP A 81 6.63 4.11 7.24
N ASP A 82 7.72 4.82 6.97
CA ASP A 82 8.95 4.81 7.75
C ASP A 82 9.06 6.06 8.62
N ASP A 83 8.44 6.00 9.80
CA ASP A 83 8.48 7.08 10.80
C ASP A 83 9.80 7.13 11.59
N ARG A 84 10.93 6.65 11.04
CA ARG A 84 12.24 6.73 11.72
C ARG A 84 12.67 8.20 11.88
N LYS A 85 12.31 8.77 13.03
CA LYS A 85 12.75 10.03 13.64
C LYS A 85 12.42 11.32 12.86
N CYS A 86 11.44 12.06 13.37
CA CYS A 86 11.55 13.51 13.48
C CYS A 86 10.88 13.93 14.79
N ASP A 87 11.60 14.69 15.60
CA ASP A 87 11.23 15.09 16.96
C ASP A 87 9.83 15.73 17.01
N SER A 88 9.07 15.41 18.07
CA SER A 88 7.74 15.92 18.49
C SER A 88 6.51 15.05 18.19
N ASP A 89 5.93 14.52 19.27
CA ASP A 89 4.54 14.08 19.53
C ASP A 89 3.78 13.11 18.60
N GLN A 90 4.33 12.76 17.44
CA GLN A 90 3.93 11.59 16.66
C GLN A 90 4.88 10.43 16.98
N ASN A 91 4.73 9.87 18.17
CA ASN A 91 5.38 8.63 18.55
C ASN A 91 5.14 7.55 17.49
N ALA A 92 6.16 7.28 16.65
CA ALA A 92 6.26 6.29 15.58
C ALA A 92 5.14 5.25 15.58
N THR A 93 4.06 5.57 14.87
CA THR A 93 2.81 4.81 14.94
C THR A 93 3.00 3.44 14.29
N SER A 94 3.77 3.41 13.20
CA SER A 94 4.31 2.22 12.56
C SER A 94 5.12 1.33 13.54
N GLU A 95 6.03 1.90 14.33
CA GLU A 95 6.83 1.13 15.31
C GLU A 95 5.98 0.58 16.46
N ARG A 96 5.01 1.34 16.94
CA ARG A 96 4.05 0.84 17.94
C ARG A 96 3.19 -0.29 17.38
N PHE A 97 2.76 -0.17 16.12
CA PHE A 97 2.03 -1.22 15.43
C PHE A 97 2.89 -2.49 15.27
N LYS A 98 4.17 -2.37 14.90
CA LYS A 98 5.13 -3.48 14.88
C LYS A 98 5.29 -4.14 16.25
N LYS A 99 5.40 -3.35 17.32
CA LYS A 99 5.47 -3.87 18.69
C LYS A 99 4.19 -4.61 19.08
N ALA A 100 3.03 -4.08 18.76
CA ALA A 100 1.74 -4.73 19.01
C ALA A 100 1.61 -6.04 18.21
N ASN A 101 2.01 -6.04 16.94
CA ASN A 101 2.06 -7.23 16.09
C ASN A 101 2.99 -8.29 16.68
N LYS A 102 4.20 -7.90 17.10
CA LYS A 102 5.16 -8.79 17.76
C LYS A 102 4.61 -9.38 19.06
N TYR A 103 3.96 -8.56 19.89
CA TYR A 103 3.33 -9.02 21.13
C TYR A 103 2.23 -10.06 20.88
N LEU A 104 1.49 -9.94 19.78
CA LEU A 104 0.45 -10.88 19.37
C LEU A 104 0.98 -12.09 18.56
N GLY A 105 2.30 -12.27 18.46
CA GLY A 105 2.91 -13.40 17.76
C GLY A 105 3.16 -13.19 16.25
N ASN A 106 3.24 -11.93 15.80
CA ASN A 106 3.40 -11.53 14.39
C ASN A 106 2.34 -12.09 13.43
N PRO A 107 1.03 -11.95 13.72
CA PRO A 107 -0.01 -12.42 12.82
C PRO A 107 -0.10 -11.62 11.50
N ILE A 108 0.48 -10.41 11.44
CA ILE A 108 0.48 -9.55 10.26
C ILE A 108 1.85 -9.52 9.60
N THR A 109 1.88 -9.61 8.28
CA THR A 109 3.07 -9.28 7.48
C THR A 109 3.14 -7.77 7.29
N ILE A 110 4.19 -7.14 7.83
CA ILE A 110 4.38 -5.69 7.70
C ILE A 110 5.43 -5.44 6.61
N LEU A 111 5.04 -4.69 5.58
CA LEU A 111 5.91 -4.19 4.53
C LEU A 111 6.20 -2.72 4.82
N GLN A 112 7.45 -2.35 5.07
CA GLN A 112 7.82 -0.97 5.28
C GLN A 112 8.37 -0.36 3.99
N LEU A 113 7.92 0.85 3.63
CA LEU A 113 8.33 1.49 2.37
C LEU A 113 9.85 1.60 2.21
N SER A 114 10.56 1.86 3.29
CA SER A 114 12.01 2.02 3.26
C SER A 114 12.80 0.73 3.05
N ASP A 115 12.15 -0.43 3.17
CA ASP A 115 12.73 -1.73 2.79
C ASP A 115 12.71 -1.91 1.26
N CYS A 116 11.81 -1.23 0.55
CA CYS A 116 11.80 -1.16 -0.92
C CYS A 116 12.88 -0.21 -1.44
N ASP A 117 12.93 1.00 -0.86
CA ASP A 117 13.93 2.03 -1.15
C ASP A 117 14.06 2.93 0.07
N ARG A 118 15.28 3.11 0.60
CA ARG A 118 15.54 3.95 1.78
C ARG A 118 15.04 5.39 1.66
N HIS A 119 14.81 5.87 0.43
CA HIS A 119 14.27 7.20 0.16
C HIS A 119 12.73 7.26 0.25
N PHE A 120 12.05 6.12 0.18
CA PHE A 120 10.60 6.02 0.34
C PHE A 120 10.25 5.94 1.82
N LYS A 121 10.06 7.09 2.48
CA LYS A 121 9.59 7.12 3.87
C LYS A 121 8.08 7.14 3.94
N GLN A 122 7.44 7.85 3.02
CA GLN A 122 5.98 7.90 2.85
C GLN A 122 5.63 7.65 1.39
N ILE A 123 4.37 7.38 1.08
CA ILE A 123 3.93 7.17 -0.32
C ILE A 123 4.22 8.41 -1.18
N GLU A 124 4.14 9.60 -0.59
CA GLU A 124 4.46 10.87 -1.25
C GLU A 124 5.94 10.97 -1.69
N ASP A 125 6.85 10.21 -1.09
CA ASP A 125 8.27 10.16 -1.50
C ASP A 125 8.49 9.36 -2.78
N CYS A 126 7.48 8.60 -3.26
CA CYS A 126 7.53 7.96 -4.57
C CYS A 126 7.35 8.97 -5.72
N PHE A 127 6.85 10.17 -5.44
CA PHE A 127 6.68 11.22 -6.43
C PHE A 127 7.99 11.98 -6.68
N SER A 128 8.24 12.34 -7.93
CA SER A 128 9.27 13.33 -8.25
C SER A 128 8.97 14.66 -7.56
N THR A 129 9.98 15.51 -7.39
CA THR A 129 9.81 16.82 -6.74
C THR A 129 8.70 17.65 -7.40
N ASN A 130 8.58 17.61 -8.73
CA ASN A 130 7.58 18.37 -9.48
C ASN A 130 6.17 17.78 -9.29
N ASP A 131 6.02 16.46 -9.44
CA ASP A 131 4.72 15.81 -9.27
C ASP A 131 4.26 15.88 -7.82
N ARG A 132 5.18 15.79 -6.86
CA ARG A 132 4.89 15.94 -5.43
C ARG A 132 4.32 17.31 -5.15
N LYS A 133 4.95 18.39 -5.61
CA LYS A 133 4.44 19.76 -5.44
C LYS A 133 3.03 19.92 -6.03
N LYS A 134 2.75 19.27 -7.15
CA LYS A 134 1.48 19.39 -7.87
C LYS A 134 0.35 18.55 -7.25
N TYR A 135 0.64 17.35 -6.76
CA TYR A 135 -0.39 16.35 -6.41
C TYR A 135 -0.34 15.86 -4.97
N ALA A 136 0.80 16.00 -4.29
CA ALA A 136 1.07 15.43 -2.97
C ALA A 136 1.66 16.46 -1.97
N GLY A 137 1.64 17.75 -2.32
CA GLY A 137 2.20 18.82 -1.50
C GLY A 137 1.28 19.26 -0.36
N ASN A 138 -0.03 19.04 -0.50
CA ASN A 138 -1.04 19.30 0.52
C ASN A 138 -1.96 18.08 0.65
N LYS A 139 -2.22 17.60 1.88
CA LYS A 139 -3.10 16.44 2.16
C LYS A 139 -4.59 16.73 1.92
N ARG A 140 -4.95 17.35 0.80
CA ARG A 140 -6.34 17.61 0.39
C ARG A 140 -6.85 16.45 -0.47
N MET A 141 -7.99 15.88 -0.08
CA MET A 141 -8.66 14.81 -0.83
C MET A 141 -8.96 15.19 -2.29
N GLU A 142 -9.21 16.47 -2.55
CA GLU A 142 -9.40 17.01 -3.90
C GLU A 142 -8.19 16.79 -4.80
N LEU A 143 -6.96 16.91 -4.27
CA LEU A 143 -5.74 16.72 -5.05
C LEU A 143 -5.50 15.24 -5.41
N SER A 144 -5.82 14.31 -4.51
CA SER A 144 -5.70 12.89 -4.79
C SER A 144 -6.77 12.40 -5.78
N MET A 145 -7.97 12.99 -5.75
CA MET A 145 -9.00 12.78 -6.77
C MET A 145 -8.61 13.38 -8.13
N ALA A 146 -8.12 14.63 -8.15
CA ALA A 146 -7.63 15.28 -9.37
C ALA A 146 -6.47 14.48 -9.98
N PHE A 147 -5.58 13.95 -9.14
CA PHE A 147 -4.49 13.06 -9.54
C PHE A 147 -5.03 11.78 -10.20
N LYS A 148 -5.99 11.10 -9.59
CA LYS A 148 -6.60 9.89 -10.16
C LYS A 148 -7.23 10.18 -11.53
N THR A 149 -7.96 11.27 -11.68
CA THR A 149 -8.55 11.66 -12.96
C THR A 149 -7.47 11.98 -13.99
N THR A 150 -6.45 12.74 -13.58
CA THR A 150 -5.32 13.09 -14.46
C THR A 150 -4.60 11.83 -14.93
N LEU A 151 -4.14 10.96 -14.03
CA LEU A 151 -3.38 9.77 -14.39
C LEU A 151 -4.17 8.81 -15.32
N LEU A 152 -5.49 8.71 -15.16
CA LEU A 152 -6.31 7.76 -15.92
C LEU A 152 -6.84 8.30 -17.25
N TYR A 153 -7.07 9.60 -17.35
CA TYR A 153 -7.80 10.22 -18.46
C TYR A 153 -7.04 11.32 -19.21
N SER A 154 -5.90 11.79 -18.70
CA SER A 154 -5.11 12.82 -19.40
C SER A 154 -3.99 12.22 -20.26
N GLU A 155 -3.31 13.09 -21.00
CA GLU A 155 -2.25 12.72 -21.94
C GLU A 155 -1.11 11.94 -21.27
N GLN A 156 -0.37 11.18 -22.07
CA GLN A 156 0.70 10.27 -21.66
C GLN A 156 1.81 10.92 -20.79
N ASN A 157 1.87 12.27 -20.80
CA ASN A 157 2.87 13.12 -20.15
C ASN A 157 2.40 13.78 -18.84
N ALA A 158 1.25 13.38 -18.30
CA ALA A 158 0.68 14.07 -17.15
C ALA A 158 1.48 13.93 -15.85
N ILE A 159 2.31 12.88 -15.77
CA ILE A 159 3.18 12.51 -14.67
C ILE A 159 4.58 12.21 -15.22
N THR A 160 5.61 12.60 -14.47
CA THR A 160 7.00 12.38 -14.87
C THR A 160 7.37 10.89 -14.91
N GLU A 161 8.32 10.55 -15.78
CA GLU A 161 8.85 9.18 -15.88
C GLU A 161 9.52 8.70 -14.58
N GLU A 162 10.10 9.63 -13.80
CA GLU A 162 10.66 9.33 -12.48
C GLU A 162 9.60 8.78 -11.53
N THR A 163 8.47 9.50 -11.38
CA THR A 163 7.34 9.04 -10.56
C THR A 163 6.83 7.68 -11.03
N LYS A 164 6.65 7.48 -12.34
CA LYS A 164 6.20 6.19 -12.89
C LYS A 164 7.16 5.05 -12.53
N LYS A 165 8.47 5.26 -12.66
CA LYS A 165 9.49 4.27 -12.31
C LYS A 165 9.50 3.95 -10.81
N ASN A 166 9.35 4.95 -9.95
CA ASN A 166 9.31 4.77 -8.50
C ASN A 166 8.10 3.92 -8.07
N PHE A 167 6.91 4.25 -8.57
CA PHE A 167 5.71 3.46 -8.29
C PHE A 167 5.79 2.05 -8.90
N LEU A 168 6.33 1.90 -10.11
CA LEU A 168 6.52 0.58 -10.71
C LEU A 168 7.45 -0.29 -9.85
N LYS A 169 8.58 0.27 -9.40
CA LYS A 169 9.53 -0.38 -8.48
C LYS A 169 8.84 -0.83 -7.19
N LEU A 170 8.03 0.05 -6.59
CA LEU A 170 7.27 -0.27 -5.38
C LEU A 170 6.31 -1.46 -5.62
N PHE A 171 5.62 -1.48 -6.76
CA PHE A 171 4.66 -2.53 -7.08
C PHE A 171 5.33 -3.87 -7.35
N GLU A 172 6.47 -3.88 -8.04
CA GLU A 172 7.26 -5.08 -8.28
C GLU A 172 7.82 -5.64 -6.97
N TRP A 173 8.28 -4.77 -6.06
CA TRP A 173 8.71 -5.16 -4.72
C TRP A 173 7.56 -5.76 -3.90
N ILE A 174 6.39 -5.10 -3.82
CA ILE A 174 5.21 -5.65 -3.13
C ILE A 174 4.84 -7.02 -3.72
N LYS A 175 4.81 -7.14 -5.06
CA LYS A 175 4.52 -8.42 -5.73
C LYS A 175 5.50 -9.51 -5.32
N LYS A 176 6.79 -9.19 -5.20
CA LYS A 176 7.83 -10.15 -4.78
C LYS A 176 7.62 -10.58 -3.33
N GLU A 177 7.44 -9.63 -2.41
CA GLU A 177 7.28 -9.92 -0.98
C GLU A 177 6.00 -10.70 -0.70
N CYS A 178 4.89 -10.39 -1.39
CA CYS A 178 3.62 -11.09 -1.22
C CYS A 178 3.63 -12.54 -1.78
N ASN A 179 4.50 -12.85 -2.74
CA ASN A 179 4.61 -14.17 -3.35
C ASN A 179 5.70 -15.06 -2.72
N ASN A 180 6.38 -14.58 -1.69
CA ASN A 180 7.47 -15.30 -1.03
C ASN A 180 6.94 -16.60 -0.35
N PRO A 181 7.50 -17.80 -0.63
CA PRO A 181 6.98 -19.09 -0.14
C PRO A 181 6.85 -19.20 1.39
N THR A 182 7.56 -18.37 2.16
CA THR A 182 7.45 -18.29 3.62
C THR A 182 6.05 -17.90 4.07
N ILE A 183 5.31 -17.09 3.29
CA ILE A 183 3.92 -16.71 3.55
C ILE A 183 2.95 -17.86 3.18
N LYS A 184 3.35 -18.76 2.28
CA LYS A 184 2.51 -19.90 1.84
C LYS A 184 2.39 -21.03 2.86
N LYS A 185 3.25 -21.08 3.89
CA LYS A 185 3.28 -22.19 4.86
C LYS A 185 1.99 -22.34 5.70
N GLY A 186 1.11 -21.33 5.74
CA GLY A 186 -0.19 -21.43 6.41
C GLY A 186 -1.34 -22.02 5.58
N TYR A 187 -1.14 -22.32 4.30
CA TYR A 187 -2.22 -22.75 3.38
C TYR A 187 -2.32 -24.27 3.19
N ILE A 188 -1.49 -25.07 3.87
CA ILE A 188 -1.57 -26.53 3.84
C ILE A 188 -1.94 -27.03 5.23
N LYS A 189 -3.23 -27.23 5.46
CA LYS A 189 -3.70 -28.35 6.29
C LYS A 189 -4.41 -29.30 5.34
N ILE A 190 -3.77 -30.44 5.08
CA ILE A 190 -4.39 -31.62 4.47
C ILE A 190 -5.19 -32.31 5.56
#